data_AF-H0GZ92-F1
#
_entry.id   AF-H0GZ92-F1
#
_cell.length_a   1.000
_cell.length_b   1.000
_cell.length_c   1.000
_cell.angle_alpha   90.00
_cell.angle_beta   90.00
_cell.angle_gamma   90.00
#
_symmetry.space_group_name_H-M   'P 1'
#
loop_
_entity.id
_entity.type
_entity.pdbx_description
1 polymer ?
#
loop_
_entity_poly.entity_id
_entity_poly.type
_entity_poly.pdbx_seq_one_letter_code
_entity_poly.pdbx_strand_id
1 'polypeptide(L)'
;MNSGGNDSFDYLLQLTKTLTAECRANRQETDRIELLLKRLAKQSGISYDKLSKSIVPDSWKDDKSETAASASEAQQLITENFKLIYEIEKQEYFNVKVLALISHINEHFSYTKNFIDEQNVIRGRDVAVFTSEKIYERNKSLQQNYELLKSENVETKRKLYAIIEQLKTLLKEIDWELIPKDSRDFTRFQKQLEYLQNEYHILK
;
A
#
# COMPACT_ATOMS: atom_id res chain seq x y z
N MET A 1 0.98 -10.44 0.24
CA MET A 1 2.30 -10.21 0.86
C MET A 1 2.54 -8.70 0.88
N ASN A 2 2.88 -8.16 2.04
CA ASN A 2 2.96 -6.72 2.34
C ASN A 2 3.95 -5.97 1.45
N SER A 3 3.51 -5.02 0.63
CA SER A 3 4.43 -4.10 -0.09
C SER A 3 4.11 -2.60 0.04
N GLY A 4 3.08 -2.20 0.81
CA GLY A 4 2.73 -0.78 0.95
C GLY A 4 3.66 0.02 1.89
N GLY A 5 4.47 -0.66 2.72
CA GLY A 5 5.39 -0.01 3.66
C GLY A 5 6.80 0.25 3.12
N ASN A 6 7.15 -0.31 1.96
CA ASN A 6 8.50 -0.21 1.39
C ASN A 6 8.70 1.09 0.58
N ASP A 7 7.65 1.58 -0.08
CA ASP A 7 7.71 2.78 -0.94
C ASP A 7 8.02 4.06 -0.17
N SER A 8 7.53 4.22 1.07
CA SER A 8 7.79 5.43 1.85
C SER A 8 9.25 5.53 2.30
N PHE A 9 9.89 4.40 2.59
CA PHE A 9 11.31 4.35 2.92
C PHE A 9 12.19 4.46 1.66
N ASP A 10 11.77 3.87 0.55
CA ASP A 10 12.45 4.02 -0.74
C ASP A 10 12.40 5.48 -1.23
N TYR A 11 11.28 6.19 -1.03
CA TYR A 11 11.17 7.62 -1.33
C TYR A 11 12.07 8.49 -0.44
N LEU A 12 12.12 8.22 0.87
CA LEU A 12 13.04 8.90 1.79
C LEU A 12 14.52 8.63 1.44
N LEU A 13 14.84 7.41 1.04
CA LEU A 13 16.17 7.03 0.57
C LEU A 13 16.53 7.75 -0.73
N GLN A 14 15.57 7.91 -1.64
CA GLN A 14 15.78 8.64 -2.89
C GLN A 14 15.97 10.14 -2.63
N LEU A 15 15.18 10.74 -1.73
CA LEU A 15 15.33 12.15 -1.35
C LEU A 15 16.70 12.43 -0.71
N THR A 16 17.14 11.56 0.21
CA THR A 16 18.45 11.68 0.87
C THR A 16 19.60 11.49 -0.12
N LYS A 17 19.47 10.58 -1.09
CA LYS A 17 20.42 10.44 -2.20
C LYS A 17 20.51 11.72 -3.04
N THR A 18 19.38 12.32 -3.39
CA THR A 18 19.33 13.58 -4.15
C THR A 18 19.96 14.74 -3.38
N LEU A 19 19.61 14.91 -2.10
CA LEU A 19 20.23 15.93 -1.23
C LEU A 19 21.74 15.74 -1.09
N THR A 20 22.21 14.51 -0.96
CA THR A 20 23.65 14.21 -0.89
C THR A 20 24.35 14.55 -2.21
N ALA A 21 23.70 14.28 -3.35
CA ALA A 21 24.22 14.65 -4.66
C ALA A 21 24.28 16.17 -4.84
N GLU A 22 23.24 16.92 -4.45
CA GLU A 22 23.23 18.38 -4.49
C GLU A 22 24.30 18.99 -3.58
N CYS A 23 24.47 18.49 -2.35
CA CYS A 23 25.54 18.94 -1.46
C CYS A 23 26.94 18.73 -2.07
N ARG A 24 27.16 17.63 -2.78
CA ARG A 24 28.43 17.37 -3.49
C ARG A 24 28.61 18.30 -4.70
N ALA A 25 27.56 18.52 -5.48
CA ALA A 25 27.57 19.45 -6.60
C ALA A 25 27.85 20.88 -6.15
N ASN A 26 27.21 21.32 -5.05
CA ASN A 26 27.43 22.65 -4.49
C ASN A 26 28.86 22.83 -3.97
N ARG A 27 29.45 21.78 -3.37
CA ARG A 27 30.86 21.79 -2.97
C ARG A 27 31.79 21.91 -4.18
N GLN A 28 31.52 21.20 -5.28
CA GLN A 28 32.29 21.31 -6.52
C GLN A 28 32.18 22.70 -7.17
N GLU A 29 30.99 23.30 -7.17
CA GLU A 29 30.81 24.68 -7.66
C GLU A 29 31.55 25.68 -6.76
N THR A 30 31.55 25.47 -5.44
CA THR A 30 32.33 26.29 -4.50
C THR A 30 33.83 26.17 -4.77
N ASP A 31 34.34 24.95 -4.97
CA ASP A 31 35.75 24.71 -5.32
C ASP A 31 36.12 25.36 -6.67
N ARG A 32 35.19 25.37 -7.62
CA ARG A 32 35.35 26.03 -8.92
C ARG A 32 35.42 27.55 -8.78
N ILE A 33 34.55 28.14 -7.96
CA ILE A 33 34.60 29.57 -7.62
C ILE A 33 35.92 29.91 -6.95
N GLU A 34 36.40 29.08 -6.01
CA GLU A 34 37.69 29.26 -5.35
C GLU A 34 38.85 29.24 -6.37
N LEU A 35 38.84 28.30 -7.31
CA LEU A 35 39.83 28.23 -8.39
C LEU A 35 39.81 29.46 -9.30
N LEU A 36 38.61 29.98 -9.60
CA LEU A 36 38.45 31.21 -10.38
C LEU A 36 38.99 32.42 -9.61
N LEU A 37 38.71 32.53 -8.32
CA LEU A 37 39.26 33.58 -7.46
C LEU A 37 40.78 33.50 -7.35
N LYS A 38 41.36 32.29 -7.23
CA LYS A 38 42.82 32.08 -7.27
C LYS A 38 43.42 32.48 -8.62
N ARG A 39 42.75 32.18 -9.74
CA ARG A 39 43.20 32.59 -11.08
C ARG A 39 43.12 34.10 -11.26
N LEU A 40 42.05 34.73 -10.79
CA LEU A 40 41.85 36.17 -10.82
C LEU A 40 42.93 36.88 -10.00
N ALA A 41 43.22 36.37 -8.79
CA ALA A 41 44.32 36.84 -7.93
C ALA A 41 45.68 36.79 -8.64
N LYS A 42 45.98 35.67 -9.31
CA LYS A 42 47.21 35.51 -10.09
C LYS A 42 47.29 36.49 -11.26
N GLN A 43 46.17 36.74 -11.94
CA GLN A 43 46.09 37.67 -13.07
C GLN A 43 46.22 39.13 -12.63
N SER A 44 45.69 39.48 -11.46
CA SER A 44 45.78 40.82 -10.89
C SER A 44 47.07 41.09 -10.12
N GLY A 45 47.97 40.10 -9.99
CA GLY A 45 49.22 40.23 -9.25
C GLY A 45 49.05 40.39 -7.72
N ILE A 46 47.89 40.02 -7.18
CA ILE A 46 47.52 40.17 -5.76
C ILE A 46 47.43 38.77 -5.15
N SER A 47 47.93 38.56 -3.92
CA SER A 47 47.83 37.24 -3.28
C SER A 47 46.37 36.89 -2.96
N TYR A 48 46.02 35.61 -3.07
CA TYR A 48 44.66 35.12 -2.78
C TYR A 48 44.18 35.53 -1.37
N ASP A 49 45.07 35.49 -0.37
CA ASP A 49 44.78 35.94 1.01
C ASP A 49 44.52 37.44 1.15
N LYS A 50 44.97 38.27 0.19
CA LYS A 50 44.64 39.69 0.15
C LYS A 50 43.26 39.90 -0.45
N LEU A 51 42.88 39.14 -1.49
CA LEU A 51 41.57 39.19 -2.13
C LEU A 51 40.44 38.56 -1.31
N SER A 52 40.73 37.51 -0.53
CA SER A 52 39.76 36.80 0.32
C SER A 52 39.53 37.48 1.67
N LYS A 53 40.47 38.32 2.11
CA LYS A 53 40.24 39.24 3.23
C LYS A 53 39.34 40.36 2.75
N SER A 54 38.37 40.75 3.57
CA SER A 54 37.66 42.02 3.42
C SER A 54 38.71 43.14 3.41
N ILE A 55 39.14 43.56 2.21
CA ILE A 55 39.93 44.76 2.04
C ILE A 55 38.93 45.90 2.23
N VAL A 56 38.62 46.21 3.49
CA VAL A 56 38.38 47.59 3.84
C VAL A 56 39.71 48.29 3.55
N PRO A 57 39.78 49.17 2.53
CA PRO A 57 41.02 49.85 2.18
C PRO A 57 41.61 50.51 3.44
N ASP A 58 42.92 50.54 3.63
CA ASP A 58 43.49 51.26 4.78
C ASP A 58 43.18 52.77 4.73
N SER A 59 42.74 53.30 3.57
CA SER A 59 42.14 54.63 3.45
C SER A 59 40.79 54.80 4.18
N TRP A 60 40.20 53.71 4.68
CA TRP A 60 38.99 53.73 5.51
C TRP A 60 39.30 53.54 7.01
N LYS A 61 40.57 53.41 7.41
CA LYS A 61 40.98 53.22 8.81
C LYS A 61 41.61 54.47 9.45
N ASP A 62 42.03 55.45 8.66
CA ASP A 62 42.57 56.71 9.17
C ASP A 62 41.56 57.85 9.08
N ASP A 63 40.80 58.02 10.16
CA ASP A 63 39.73 59.02 10.33
C ASP A 63 40.23 60.46 10.50
N LYS A 64 41.40 60.82 9.93
CA LYS A 64 42.02 62.15 10.12
C LYS A 64 42.70 62.79 8.90
N SER A 65 42.64 62.19 7.73
CA SER A 65 43.29 62.76 6.55
C SER A 65 42.55 62.38 5.29
N GLU A 66 41.38 62.96 5.10
CA GLU A 66 41.00 63.59 3.83
C GLU A 66 39.61 64.17 4.05
N THR A 67 39.49 65.46 3.82
CA THR A 67 38.26 66.03 3.26
C THR A 67 37.95 65.26 1.99
N ALA A 68 37.34 64.08 2.12
CA ALA A 68 36.75 63.37 1.01
C ALA A 68 35.71 64.32 0.45
N ALA A 69 35.98 64.86 -0.74
CA ALA A 69 34.98 65.58 -1.51
C ALA A 69 33.68 64.78 -1.41
N SER A 70 32.59 65.43 -0.99
CA SER A 70 31.28 64.80 -0.91
C SER A 70 31.07 64.01 -2.20
N ALA A 71 30.79 62.70 -2.08
CA ALA A 71 30.59 61.84 -3.24
C ALA A 71 29.72 62.59 -4.25
N SER A 72 30.20 62.68 -5.49
CA SER A 72 29.44 63.35 -6.56
C SER A 72 28.03 62.74 -6.59
N GLU A 73 27.01 63.57 -6.82
CA GLU A 73 25.62 63.11 -6.94
C GLU A 73 25.50 61.91 -7.90
N ALA A 74 26.35 61.88 -8.94
CA ALA A 74 26.48 60.75 -9.86
C ALA A 74 26.96 59.45 -9.18
N GLN A 75 27.93 59.51 -8.26
CA GLN A 75 28.40 58.33 -7.52
C GLN A 75 27.37 57.82 -6.51
N GLN A 76 26.62 58.72 -5.86
CA GLN A 76 25.51 58.33 -5.00
C GLN A 76 24.40 57.62 -5.79
N LEU A 77 24.00 58.20 -6.93
CA LEU A 77 23.02 57.61 -7.83
C LEU A 77 23.46 56.25 -8.37
N ILE A 78 24.74 56.09 -8.73
CA ILE A 78 25.28 54.79 -9.16
C ILE A 78 25.16 53.74 -8.04
N THR A 79 25.47 54.13 -6.81
CA THR A 79 25.42 53.22 -5.65
C THR A 79 23.98 52.83 -5.30
N GLU A 80 23.04 53.79 -5.37
CA GLU A 80 21.61 53.53 -5.21
C GLU A 80 21.06 52.63 -6.31
N ASN A 81 21.51 52.83 -7.56
CA ASN A 81 21.08 52.01 -8.69
C ASN A 81 21.54 50.55 -8.53
N PHE A 82 22.80 50.32 -8.14
CA PHE A 82 23.28 48.97 -7.84
C PHE A 82 22.52 48.32 -6.67
N LYS A 83 22.16 49.10 -5.65
CA LYS A 83 21.35 48.61 -4.54
C LYS A 83 19.95 48.22 -4.99
N LEU A 84 19.32 49.03 -5.85
CA LEU A 84 18.00 48.73 -6.43
C LEU A 84 18.04 47.48 -7.31
N ILE A 85 19.05 47.34 -8.18
CA ILE A 85 19.23 46.14 -9.01
C ILE A 85 19.35 44.90 -8.13
N TYR A 86 20.15 44.97 -7.06
CA TYR A 86 20.31 43.86 -6.13
C TYR A 86 18.99 43.49 -5.44
N GLU A 87 18.20 44.47 -5.01
CA GLU A 87 16.89 44.19 -4.40
C GLU A 87 15.88 43.61 -5.39
N ILE A 88 15.90 44.05 -6.67
CA ILE A 88 15.07 43.48 -7.73
C ILE A 88 15.43 42.02 -7.98
N GLU A 89 16.72 41.71 -8.17
CA GLU A 89 17.18 40.33 -8.39
C GLU A 89 16.84 39.42 -7.19
N LYS A 90 16.99 39.93 -5.97
CA LYS A 90 16.60 39.21 -4.76
C LYS A 90 15.10 38.91 -4.76
N GLN A 91 14.27 39.88 -5.11
CA GLN A 91 12.82 39.71 -5.17
C GLN A 91 12.42 38.70 -6.25
N GLU A 92 13.04 38.76 -7.44
CA GLU A 92 12.81 37.78 -8.50
C GLU A 92 13.20 36.36 -8.06
N TYR A 93 14.35 36.21 -7.42
CA TYR A 93 14.79 34.91 -6.89
C TYR A 93 13.77 34.34 -5.89
N PHE A 94 13.28 35.17 -4.95
CA PHE A 94 12.25 34.74 -4.01
C PHE A 94 10.94 34.38 -4.72
N ASN A 95 10.50 35.16 -5.70
CA ASN A 95 9.30 34.86 -6.47
C ASN A 95 9.40 33.53 -7.20
N VAL A 96 10.55 33.23 -7.83
CA VAL A 96 10.80 31.94 -8.50
C VAL A 96 10.71 30.79 -7.48
N LYS A 97 11.29 30.94 -6.29
CA LYS A 97 11.23 29.92 -5.24
C LYS A 97 9.81 29.71 -4.71
N VAL A 98 9.04 30.79 -4.52
CA VAL A 98 7.65 30.72 -4.09
C VAL A 98 6.79 30.02 -5.14
N LEU A 99 6.96 30.35 -6.42
CA LEU A 99 6.24 29.69 -7.52
C LEU A 99 6.59 28.21 -7.60
N ALA A 100 7.86 27.85 -7.46
CA ALA A 100 8.28 26.46 -7.39
C ALA A 100 7.59 25.74 -6.22
N LEU A 101 7.57 26.34 -5.03
CA LEU A 101 6.91 25.78 -3.85
C LEU A 101 5.41 25.56 -4.09
N ILE A 102 4.71 26.52 -4.70
CA ILE A 102 3.30 26.38 -5.07
C ILE A 102 3.11 25.21 -6.06
N SER A 103 4.01 25.06 -7.04
CA SER A 103 3.99 23.94 -7.97
C SER A 103 4.12 22.60 -7.25
N HIS A 104 5.10 22.47 -6.35
CA HIS A 104 5.29 21.26 -5.56
C HIS A 104 4.07 20.92 -4.68
N ILE A 105 3.44 21.93 -4.07
CA ILE A 105 2.20 21.74 -3.30
C ILE A 105 1.08 21.18 -4.19
N ASN A 106 0.90 21.74 -5.40
CA ASN A 106 -0.10 21.26 -6.34
C ASN A 106 0.17 19.82 -6.84
N GLU A 107 1.43 19.46 -7.05
CA GLU A 107 1.82 18.08 -7.35
C GLU A 107 1.48 17.13 -6.20
N HIS A 108 1.77 17.52 -4.95
CA HIS A 108 1.42 16.71 -3.78
C HIS A 108 -0.09 16.50 -3.63
N PHE A 109 -0.91 17.53 -3.91
CA PHE A 109 -2.37 17.35 -3.95
C PHE A 109 -2.80 16.37 -5.03
N SER A 110 -2.16 16.42 -6.21
CA SER A 110 -2.45 15.50 -7.31
C SER A 110 -2.08 14.05 -6.95
N TYR A 111 -0.92 13.82 -6.32
CA TYR A 111 -0.53 12.50 -5.83
C TYR A 111 -1.49 11.97 -4.76
N THR A 112 -1.90 12.82 -3.83
CA THR A 112 -2.86 12.43 -2.79
C THR A 112 -4.19 12.01 -3.38
N LYS A 113 -4.68 12.75 -4.39
CA LYS A 113 -5.90 12.41 -5.12
C LYS A 113 -5.78 11.06 -5.82
N ASN A 114 -4.69 10.85 -6.57
CA ASN A 114 -4.45 9.59 -7.28
C ASN A 114 -4.36 8.40 -6.32
N PHE A 115 -3.72 8.57 -5.17
CA PHE A 115 -3.66 7.55 -4.12
C PHE A 115 -5.05 7.18 -3.59
N ILE A 116 -5.92 8.16 -3.35
CA ILE A 116 -7.30 7.91 -2.91
C ILE A 116 -8.08 7.14 -3.99
N ASP A 117 -7.94 7.53 -5.25
CA ASP A 117 -8.61 6.88 -6.37
C ASP A 117 -8.14 5.42 -6.53
N GLU A 118 -6.82 5.18 -6.46
CA GLU A 118 -6.24 3.83 -6.48
C GLU A 118 -6.75 2.97 -5.32
N GLN A 119 -6.78 3.52 -4.10
CA GLN A 119 -7.21 2.78 -2.93
C GLN A 119 -8.71 2.42 -2.99
N ASN A 120 -9.53 3.29 -3.57
CA ASN A 120 -10.95 3.00 -3.80
C ASN A 120 -11.14 1.88 -4.84
N VAL A 121 -10.35 1.87 -5.90
CA VAL A 121 -10.37 0.81 -6.92
C VAL A 121 -9.94 -0.53 -6.32
N ILE A 122 -8.86 -0.55 -5.53
CA ILE A 122 -8.35 -1.76 -4.86
C ILE A 122 -9.40 -2.29 -3.88
N ARG A 123 -9.98 -1.43 -3.04
CA ARG A 123 -11.06 -1.82 -2.12
C ARG A 123 -12.27 -2.41 -2.84
N GLY A 124 -12.68 -1.81 -3.95
CA GLY A 124 -13.77 -2.35 -4.77
C GLY A 124 -13.47 -3.74 -5.33
N ARG A 125 -12.23 -3.95 -5.81
CA ARG A 125 -11.77 -5.24 -6.32
C ARG A 125 -11.70 -6.29 -5.21
N ASP A 126 -11.15 -5.95 -4.04
CA ASP A 126 -11.05 -6.89 -2.91
C ASP A 126 -12.43 -7.33 -2.40
N VAL A 127 -13.40 -6.43 -2.34
CA VAL A 127 -14.79 -6.77 -1.97
C VAL A 127 -15.42 -7.70 -3.02
N ALA A 128 -15.20 -7.43 -4.31
CA ALA A 128 -15.70 -8.28 -5.38
C ALA A 128 -15.10 -9.69 -5.32
N VAL A 129 -13.77 -9.80 -5.15
CA VAL A 129 -13.05 -11.07 -5.02
C VAL A 129 -13.50 -11.84 -3.78
N PHE A 130 -13.62 -11.17 -2.63
CA PHE A 130 -14.11 -11.79 -1.40
C PHE A 130 -15.53 -12.37 -1.59
N THR A 131 -16.40 -11.62 -2.25
CA THR A 131 -17.79 -12.03 -2.49
C THR A 131 -17.85 -13.21 -3.47
N SER A 132 -17.08 -13.18 -4.55
CA SER A 132 -17.06 -14.27 -5.53
C SER A 132 -16.40 -15.53 -5.00
N GLU A 133 -15.22 -15.44 -4.38
CA GLU A 133 -14.49 -16.63 -3.94
C GLU A 133 -15.07 -17.23 -2.67
N LYS A 134 -15.34 -16.42 -1.63
CA LYS A 134 -15.74 -16.99 -0.34
C LYS A 134 -17.23 -17.24 -0.21
N ILE A 135 -18.07 -16.37 -0.77
CA ILE A 135 -19.51 -16.47 -0.58
C ILE A 135 -20.12 -17.31 -1.69
N TYR A 136 -19.85 -16.97 -2.96
CA TYR A 136 -20.49 -17.66 -4.08
C TYR A 136 -20.03 -19.12 -4.21
N GLU A 137 -18.72 -19.42 -4.10
CA GLU A 137 -18.25 -20.81 -4.19
C GLU A 137 -18.75 -21.67 -3.02
N ARG A 138 -18.74 -21.14 -1.79
CA ARG A 138 -19.27 -21.88 -0.64
C ARG A 138 -20.76 -22.12 -0.76
N ASN A 139 -21.53 -21.14 -1.23
CA ASN A 139 -22.96 -21.32 -1.43
C ASN A 139 -23.24 -22.34 -2.53
N LYS A 140 -22.47 -22.32 -3.63
CA LYS A 140 -22.54 -23.32 -4.69
C LYS A 140 -22.23 -24.73 -4.16
N SER A 141 -21.18 -24.89 -3.36
CA SER A 141 -20.81 -26.18 -2.76
C SER A 141 -21.89 -26.67 -1.79
N LEU A 142 -22.44 -25.78 -0.96
CA LEU A 142 -23.54 -26.11 -0.05
C LEU A 142 -24.76 -26.60 -0.81
N GLN A 143 -25.11 -25.93 -1.91
CA GLN A 143 -26.27 -26.28 -2.73
C GLN A 143 -26.07 -27.62 -3.46
N GLN A 144 -24.85 -27.89 -3.95
CA GLN A 144 -24.50 -29.20 -4.53
C GLN A 144 -24.62 -30.31 -3.49
N ASN A 145 -24.07 -30.11 -2.29
CA ASN A 145 -24.16 -31.08 -1.20
C ASN A 145 -25.61 -31.32 -0.79
N TYR A 146 -26.44 -30.28 -0.74
CA TYR A 146 -27.86 -30.39 -0.44
C TYR A 146 -28.60 -31.26 -1.46
N GLU A 147 -28.38 -31.02 -2.76
CA GLU A 147 -29.03 -31.82 -3.81
C GLU A 147 -28.55 -33.28 -3.80
N LEU A 148 -27.27 -33.52 -3.54
CA LEU A 148 -26.73 -34.88 -3.36
C LEU A 148 -27.38 -35.60 -2.17
N LEU A 149 -27.47 -34.94 -1.01
CA LEU A 149 -28.09 -35.52 0.19
C LEU A 149 -29.57 -35.84 -0.06
N LYS A 150 -30.25 -34.97 -0.79
CA LYS A 150 -31.65 -35.15 -1.16
C LYS A 150 -31.83 -36.35 -2.10
N SER A 151 -30.97 -36.51 -3.11
CA SER A 151 -31.02 -37.67 -3.99
C SER A 151 -30.68 -38.97 -3.27
N GLU A 152 -29.64 -38.97 -2.44
CA GLU A 152 -29.24 -40.14 -1.65
C GLU A 152 -30.35 -40.55 -0.67
N ASN A 153 -31.03 -39.59 -0.04
CA ASN A 153 -32.15 -39.90 0.86
C ASN A 153 -33.31 -40.57 0.09
N VAL A 154 -33.63 -40.09 -1.11
CA VAL A 154 -34.66 -40.70 -1.97
C VAL A 154 -34.25 -42.12 -2.38
N GLU A 155 -33.00 -42.34 -2.79
CA GLU A 155 -32.51 -43.69 -3.11
C GLU A 155 -32.51 -44.61 -1.89
N THR A 156 -32.07 -44.13 -0.75
CA THR A 156 -32.04 -44.90 0.51
C THR A 156 -33.45 -45.35 0.89
N LYS A 157 -34.44 -44.45 0.79
CA LYS A 157 -35.86 -44.79 1.01
C LYS A 157 -36.36 -45.86 0.04
N ARG A 158 -36.00 -45.78 -1.24
CA ARG A 158 -36.36 -46.80 -2.24
C ARG A 158 -35.73 -48.16 -1.92
N LYS A 159 -34.44 -48.18 -1.56
CA LYS A 159 -33.73 -49.42 -1.18
C LYS A 159 -34.33 -50.05 0.07
N LEU A 160 -34.62 -49.24 1.10
CA LEU A 160 -35.30 -49.71 2.31
C LEU A 160 -36.68 -50.30 1.99
N TYR A 161 -37.47 -49.62 1.15
CA TYR A 161 -38.78 -50.14 0.74
C TYR A 161 -38.65 -51.48 0.00
N ALA A 162 -37.68 -51.61 -0.92
CA ALA A 162 -37.42 -52.86 -1.64
C ALA A 162 -37.03 -54.01 -0.69
N ILE A 163 -36.18 -53.74 0.31
CA ILE A 163 -35.80 -54.73 1.33
C ILE A 163 -37.03 -55.16 2.15
N ILE A 164 -37.88 -54.20 2.54
CA ILE A 164 -39.11 -54.50 3.29
C ILE A 164 -40.04 -55.40 2.46
N GLU A 165 -40.24 -55.12 1.17
CA GLU A 165 -41.08 -55.94 0.29
C GLU A 165 -40.49 -57.33 0.03
N GLN A 166 -39.16 -57.44 -0.12
CA GLN A 166 -38.48 -58.73 -0.20
C GLN A 166 -38.67 -59.54 1.09
N LEU A 167 -38.50 -58.91 2.25
CA LEU A 167 -38.73 -59.54 3.54
C LEU A 167 -40.18 -60.03 3.67
N LYS A 168 -41.17 -59.21 3.29
CA LYS A 168 -42.58 -59.62 3.29
C LYS A 168 -42.85 -60.81 2.38
N THR A 169 -42.19 -60.89 1.23
CA THR A 169 -42.34 -61.98 0.28
C THR A 169 -41.77 -63.27 0.86
N LEU A 170 -40.54 -63.21 1.39
CA LEU A 170 -39.89 -64.35 2.06
C LEU A 170 -40.71 -64.85 3.26
N LEU A 171 -41.29 -63.94 4.06
CA LEU A 171 -42.16 -64.32 5.18
C LEU A 171 -43.45 -65.02 4.74
N LYS A 172 -43.95 -64.76 3.52
CA LYS A 172 -45.13 -65.44 2.95
C LYS A 172 -44.79 -66.81 2.35
N GLU A 173 -43.57 -66.99 1.87
CA GLU A 173 -43.09 -68.26 1.30
C GLU A 173 -42.73 -69.29 2.38
N ILE A 174 -42.52 -68.83 3.62
CA ILE A 174 -42.29 -69.71 4.77
C ILE A 174 -43.60 -70.36 5.20
N ASP A 175 -43.63 -71.70 5.22
CA ASP A 175 -44.71 -72.46 5.82
C ASP A 175 -44.51 -72.54 7.34
N TRP A 176 -45.16 -71.62 8.05
CA TRP A 176 -45.05 -71.48 9.50
C TRP A 176 -45.63 -72.67 10.29
N GLU A 177 -46.40 -73.55 9.64
CA GLU A 177 -46.97 -74.74 10.29
C GLU A 177 -45.96 -75.89 10.40
N LEU A 178 -44.94 -75.91 9.53
CA LEU A 178 -43.89 -76.93 9.49
C LEU A 178 -42.70 -76.62 10.41
N ILE A 179 -42.63 -75.42 11.00
CA ILE A 179 -41.52 -75.00 11.85
C ILE A 179 -41.75 -75.47 13.29
N PRO A 180 -40.80 -76.21 13.91
CA PRO A 180 -40.91 -76.61 15.30
C PRO A 180 -40.91 -75.39 16.22
N LYS A 181 -42.04 -75.12 16.87
CA LYS A 181 -42.24 -73.96 17.77
C LYS A 181 -41.33 -73.99 19.00
N ASP A 182 -40.78 -75.15 19.35
CA ASP A 182 -39.84 -75.36 20.45
C ASP A 182 -38.36 -75.20 20.03
N SER A 183 -38.07 -74.90 18.76
CA SER A 183 -36.70 -74.66 18.31
C SER A 183 -36.17 -73.34 18.87
N ARG A 184 -34.90 -73.36 19.33
CA ARG A 184 -34.17 -72.17 19.79
C ARG A 184 -34.12 -71.06 18.74
N ASP A 185 -34.10 -71.44 17.45
CA ASP A 185 -34.03 -70.49 16.34
C ASP A 185 -35.35 -69.75 16.15
N PHE A 186 -36.48 -70.42 16.38
CA PHE A 186 -37.80 -69.80 16.33
C PHE A 186 -38.00 -68.81 17.48
N THR A 187 -37.57 -69.17 18.70
CA THR A 187 -37.63 -68.25 19.85
C THR A 187 -36.70 -67.05 19.68
N ARG A 188 -35.53 -67.23 19.07
CA ARG A 188 -34.60 -66.14 18.75
C ARG A 188 -35.18 -65.20 17.70
N PHE A 189 -35.77 -65.74 16.65
CA PHE A 189 -36.45 -64.97 15.61
C PHE A 189 -37.62 -64.16 16.19
N GLN A 190 -38.46 -64.78 17.02
CA GLN A 190 -39.58 -64.11 17.68
C GLN A 190 -39.11 -62.94 18.57
N LYS A 191 -38.05 -63.13 19.38
CA LYS A 191 -37.47 -62.06 20.19
C LYS A 191 -36.90 -60.91 19.35
N GLN A 192 -36.30 -61.21 18.21
CA GLN A 192 -35.81 -60.19 17.28
C GLN A 192 -36.96 -59.42 16.63
N LEU A 193 -38.06 -60.10 16.32
CA LEU A 193 -39.27 -59.48 15.77
C LEU A 193 -39.98 -58.60 16.81
N GLU A 194 -40.07 -59.06 18.05
CA GLU A 194 -40.62 -58.32 19.19
C GLU A 194 -39.76 -57.08 19.54
N TYR A 195 -38.44 -57.22 19.49
CA TYR A 195 -37.51 -56.09 19.60
C TYR A 195 -37.73 -55.05 18.51
N LEU A 196 -37.82 -55.48 17.24
CA LEU A 196 -38.09 -54.57 16.12
C LEU A 196 -39.46 -53.89 16.25
N GLN A 197 -40.48 -54.62 16.73
CA GLN A 197 -41.81 -54.06 16.97
C GLN A 197 -41.81 -53.00 18.07
N ASN A 198 -41.08 -53.24 19.17
CA ASN A 198 -41.03 -52.34 20.32
C ASN A 198 -40.18 -51.09 20.05
N GLU A 199 -39.05 -51.23 19.37
CA GLU A 199 -38.11 -50.13 19.14
C GLU A 199 -38.55 -49.19 18.00
N TYR A 200 -39.20 -49.73 16.97
CA TYR A 200 -39.62 -48.96 15.79
C TYR A 200 -41.13 -48.74 15.70
N HIS A 201 -41.90 -49.18 16.70
CA HIS A 201 -43.37 -49.03 16.78
C HIS A 201 -44.12 -49.46 15.50
N ILE A 202 -43.69 -50.57 14.89
CA ILE A 202 -44.13 -50.97 13.54
C ILE A 202 -45.59 -51.49 13.52
N LEU A 203 -46.18 -51.82 14.67
CA LEU A 203 -47.56 -52.29 14.80
C LEU A 203 -48.28 -51.56 15.94
N LYS A 204 -49.35 -50.85 15.60
CA LYS A 204 -50.48 -50.58 16.50
C LYS A 204 -51.59 -51.56 16.16
#